data_AF-A0A521U2Z0-F1
#
_entry.id   AF-A0A521U2Z0-F1
#
_cell.length_a   1.000
_cell.length_b   1.000
_cell.length_c   1.000
_cell.angle_alpha   90.00
_cell.angle_beta   90.00
_cell.angle_gamma   90.00
#
_symmetry.space_group_name_H-M   'P 1'
#
loop_
_entity.id
_entity.type
_entity.pdbx_description
1 polymer ?
#
loop_
_entity_poly.entity_id
_entity_poly.type
_entity_poly.pdbx_seq_one_letter_code
_entity_poly.pdbx_strand_id
1 'polypeptide(L)' 'MRTTAEHLGVSVEALREWIKQGAIDAGEQEGLTTEERAELSWLRRENHVLRMERDIPRRATAFFARESEGW' A
#
# COMPACT_ATOMS: atom_id res chain seq x y z
N MET A 1 -6.22 18.75 -24.44
CA MET A 1 -5.18 17.95 -23.77
C MET A 1 -3.83 18.66 -23.75
N ARG A 2 -3.12 18.83 -24.89
CA ARG A 2 -1.78 19.44 -24.92
C ARG A 2 -1.77 20.90 -24.41
N THR A 3 -2.61 21.75 -24.97
CA THR A 3 -2.77 23.14 -24.53
C THR A 3 -3.16 23.24 -23.05
N THR A 4 -4.03 22.35 -22.56
CA THR A 4 -4.42 22.30 -21.15
C THR A 4 -3.25 21.92 -20.25
N ALA A 5 -2.47 20.91 -20.65
CA ALA A 5 -1.28 20.48 -19.92
C ALA A 5 -0.19 21.56 -19.88
N GLU A 6 0.03 22.26 -20.99
CA GLU A 6 0.93 23.42 -21.08
C GLU A 6 0.52 24.54 -20.12
N HIS A 7 -0.76 24.92 -20.09
CA HIS A 7 -1.26 25.93 -19.16
C HIS A 7 -1.11 25.53 -17.69
N LEU A 8 -1.24 24.23 -17.39
CA LEU A 8 -1.08 23.67 -16.05
C LEU A 8 0.39 23.40 -15.70
N GLY A 9 1.32 23.52 -16.64
CA GLY A 9 2.74 23.23 -16.44
C GLY A 9 3.04 21.74 -16.18
N VAL A 10 2.17 20.84 -16.66
CA VAL A 10 2.32 19.37 -16.47
C VAL A 10 2.53 18.66 -17.80
N SER A 11 3.07 17.45 -17.76
CA SER A 11 3.12 16.61 -18.97
C SER A 11 1.71 16.18 -19.39
N VAL A 12 1.54 15.94 -20.69
CA VAL A 12 0.26 15.44 -21.24
C VAL A 12 -0.08 14.08 -20.65
N GLU A 13 0.93 13.24 -20.43
CA GLU A 13 0.81 11.93 -19.79
C GLU A 13 0.33 12.04 -18.34
N ALA A 14 0.86 12.96 -17.55
CA ALA A 14 0.41 13.18 -16.16
C ALA A 14 -1.06 13.62 -16.13
N LEU A 15 -1.44 14.58 -16.99
CA LEU A 15 -2.82 15.03 -17.10
C LEU A 15 -3.76 13.90 -17.53
N ARG A 16 -3.32 13.03 -18.46
CA ARG A 16 -4.10 11.86 -18.89
C ARG A 16 -4.31 10.89 -17.72
N GLU A 17 -3.28 10.59 -16.95
CA GLU A 17 -3.41 9.65 -15.83
C GLU A 17 -4.29 10.22 -14.72
N TRP A 18 -4.22 11.53 -14.44
CA TRP A 18 -5.12 12.18 -13.48
C TRP A 18 -6.57 12.18 -13.93
N ILE A 19 -6.85 12.42 -15.21
CA ILE A 19 -8.22 12.32 -15.74
C ILE A 19 -8.74 10.89 -15.57
N LYS A 20 -7.94 9.88 -15.90
CA LYS A 20 -8.31 8.47 -15.74
C LYS A 20 -8.53 8.10 -14.27
N GLN A 21 -7.64 8.50 -13.36
CA GLN A 21 -7.80 8.24 -11.93
C GLN A 21 -9.02 8.98 -11.38
N GLY A 22 -9.31 10.20 -11.87
CA GLY A 22 -10.53 10.94 -11.50
C GLY A 22 -11.81 10.21 -11.92
N ALA A 23 -11.84 9.59 -13.12
CA ALA A 23 -12.97 8.76 -13.55
C ALA A 23 -13.12 7.50 -12.68
N ILE A 24 -12.01 6.90 -12.24
CA ILE A 24 -12.02 5.77 -11.30
C ILE A 24 -12.55 6.22 -9.92
N ASP A 25 -12.06 7.34 -9.41
CA ASP A 25 -12.48 7.90 -8.12
C ASP A 25 -13.97 8.30 -8.13
N ALA A 26 -14.50 8.68 -9.30
CA ALA A 26 -15.93 8.97 -9.51
C ALA A 26 -16.79 7.70 -9.74
N GLY A 27 -16.19 6.52 -9.85
CA GLY A 27 -16.89 5.27 -10.15
C GLY A 27 -17.36 5.15 -11.61
N GLU A 28 -16.88 6.00 -12.50
CA GLU A 28 -17.21 5.99 -13.94
C GLU A 28 -16.37 4.96 -14.71
N GLN A 29 -15.25 4.52 -14.13
CA GLN A 29 -14.35 3.54 -14.71
C GLN A 29 -13.86 2.55 -13.64
N GLU A 30 -13.66 1.29 -14.03
CA GLU A 30 -13.09 0.27 -13.14
C GLU A 30 -11.63 0.59 -12.76
N GLY A 31 -11.30 0.36 -11.49
CA GLY A 31 -9.97 0.51 -10.93
C GLY A 31 -10.02 0.72 -9.43
N LEU A 32 -8.84 0.73 -8.78
CA LEU A 32 -8.75 1.17 -7.39
C LEU A 32 -8.82 2.68 -7.33
N THR A 33 -9.70 3.20 -6.50
CA THR A 33 -9.73 4.62 -6.17
C THR A 33 -8.43 5.02 -5.48
N THR A 34 -8.16 6.32 -5.46
CA THR A 34 -7.01 6.89 -4.77
C THR A 34 -7.04 6.52 -3.27
N GLU A 35 -8.23 6.51 -2.66
CA GLU A 35 -8.43 6.14 -1.24
C GLU A 35 -8.19 4.65 -1.00
N GLU A 36 -8.77 3.77 -1.81
CA GLU A 36 -8.57 2.32 -1.69
C GLU A 36 -7.10 1.94 -1.87
N ARG A 37 -6.38 2.61 -2.77
CA ARG A 37 -4.95 2.39 -2.99
C ARG A 37 -4.12 2.82 -1.77
N ALA A 38 -4.49 3.93 -1.13
CA ALA A 38 -3.84 4.42 0.08
C ALA A 38 -4.07 3.44 1.24
N GLU A 39 -5.32 3.00 1.44
CA GLU A 39 -5.68 2.03 2.46
C GLU A 39 -4.96 0.69 2.23
N LEU A 40 -4.95 0.17 1.01
CA LEU A 40 -4.23 -1.06 0.67
C LEU A 40 -2.73 -0.96 0.99
N SER A 41 -2.12 0.20 0.73
CA SER A 41 -0.70 0.44 1.04
C SER A 41 -0.44 0.48 2.54
N TRP A 42 -1.34 1.11 3.29
CA TRP A 42 -1.30 1.14 4.75
C TRP A 42 -1.48 -0.25 5.35
N LEU A 43 -2.50 -1.00 4.92
CA LEU A 43 -2.77 -2.36 5.38
C LEU A 43 -1.60 -3.32 5.10
N ARG A 44 -0.96 -3.19 3.93
CA ARG A 44 0.24 -3.99 3.61
C ARG A 44 1.40 -3.70 4.55
N ARG A 45 1.60 -2.44 4.90
CA ARG A 45 2.62 -2.02 5.87
C ARG A 45 2.30 -2.55 7.26
N GLU A 46 1.06 -2.39 7.71
CA GLU A 46 0.60 -2.87 9.01
C GLU A 46 0.73 -4.40 9.11
N ASN A 47 0.31 -5.12 8.08
CA ASN A 47 0.45 -6.58 8.05
C ASN A 47 1.91 -7.03 8.14
N HIS A 48 2.83 -6.31 7.50
CA HIS A 48 4.25 -6.60 7.61
C HIS A 48 4.75 -6.42 9.06
N VAL A 49 4.39 -5.32 9.71
CA VAL A 49 4.72 -5.06 11.12
C VAL A 49 4.16 -6.14 12.03
N LEU A 50 2.86 -6.43 11.93
CA LEU A 50 2.20 -7.46 12.74
C LEU A 50 2.84 -8.85 12.58
N ARG A 51 3.26 -9.20 11.36
CA ARG A 51 3.97 -10.47 11.12
C ARG A 51 5.34 -10.49 11.79
N MET A 52 6.09 -9.40 11.72
CA MET A 52 7.37 -9.28 12.42
C MET A 52 7.21 -9.38 13.94
N GLU A 53 6.21 -8.68 14.49
CA GLU A 53 5.92 -8.69 15.93
C GLU A 53 5.53 -10.08 16.40
N ARG A 54 4.63 -10.78 15.70
CA ARG A 54 4.22 -12.16 16.06
C ARG A 54 5.40 -13.14 16.05
N ASP A 55 6.37 -12.94 15.16
CA ASP A 55 7.50 -13.84 15.02
C ASP A 55 8.55 -13.66 16.14
N ILE A 56 8.54 -12.56 16.90
CA ILE A 56 9.47 -12.34 18.03
C ILE A 56 9.14 -13.24 19.22
N PRO A 57 7.91 -13.20 19.82
CA PRO A 57 7.54 -14.08 20.92
C PRO A 57 7.67 -15.55 20.53
N ARG A 58 7.27 -15.93 19.31
CA ARG A 58 7.36 -17.33 18.86
C ARG A 58 8.80 -17.85 18.87
N ARG A 59 9.76 -17.03 18.45
CA ARG A 59 11.20 -17.37 18.51
C ARG A 59 11.70 -17.42 19.95
N ALA A 60 11.27 -16.48 20.80
CA ALA A 60 11.62 -16.49 22.22
C ALA A 60 11.09 -17.74 22.95
N THR A 61 9.81 -18.09 22.75
CA THR A 61 9.22 -19.30 23.32
C THR A 61 9.93 -20.57 22.86
N ALA A 62 10.25 -20.68 21.57
CA ALA A 62 11.01 -21.82 21.05
C ALA A 62 12.44 -21.91 21.61
N PHE A 63 13.10 -20.77 21.85
CA PHE A 63 14.41 -20.72 22.49
C PHE A 63 14.33 -21.24 23.94
N PHE A 64 13.42 -20.70 24.76
CA PHE A 64 13.29 -21.10 26.16
C PHE A 64 12.83 -22.55 26.35
N ALA A 65 11.91 -23.04 25.50
CA ALA A 65 11.49 -24.44 25.54
C ALA A 65 12.68 -25.40 25.32
N ARG A 66 13.57 -25.09 24.37
CA ARG A 66 14.78 -25.89 24.12
C ARG A 66 15.77 -25.84 25.28
N GLU A 67 15.94 -24.69 25.94
CA GLU A 67 16.80 -24.61 27.13
C GLU A 67 16.25 -25.39 28.32
N SER A 68 14.92 -25.45 28.48
CA SER A 68 14.30 -26.22 29.57
C SER A 68 14.37 -27.74 29.40
N GLU A 69 14.56 -28.24 28.17
CA GLU A 69 14.73 -29.69 27.88
C GLU A 69 16.18 -30.17 28.08
N GLY A 70 17.14 -29.25 28.29
CA GLY A 70 18.57 -29.54 28.42
C GLY A 70 19.08 -29.70 29.87
N TRP A 71 18.18 -29.70 30.87
CA TRP A 71 18.48 -29.92 32.28
C TRP A 71 17.79 -31.17 32.83
#